data_AF-A0A9E8HHG4-F1
#
_entry.id   AF-A0A9E8HHG4-F1
#
_cell.length_a   1.000
_cell.length_b   1.000
_cell.length_c   1.000
_cell.angle_alpha   90.00
_cell.angle_beta   90.00
_cell.angle_gamma   90.00
#
_symmetry.space_group_name_H-M   'P 1'
#
loop_
_entity.id
_entity.type
_entity.pdbx_description
1 polymer ?
#
loop_
_entity_poly.entity_id
_entity_poly.type
_entity_poly.pdbx_seq_one_letter_code
_entity_poly.pdbx_strand_id
1 'polypeptide(L)'
;MKLLSAIILFMLSSISAAKEIIIVTDVHGSPIAEAAVTAMSYSINMKSVYTNAKGEAVLKSNIQGLKWISVEKEEYEPSHVQVSGEWPLYVQLQKQI
;
A
#
# COMPACT_ATOMS: atom_id res chain seq x y z
N MET A 1 12.69 -25.39 48.68
CA MET A 1 12.48 -23.93 48.75
C MET A 1 12.47 -23.41 47.31
N LYS A 2 11.35 -22.80 46.91
CA LYS A 2 11.13 -22.21 45.60
C LYS A 2 12.01 -20.96 45.46
N LEU A 3 12.75 -20.82 44.37
CA LEU A 3 13.12 -19.51 43.85
C LEU A 3 12.79 -19.48 42.37
N LEU A 4 11.72 -18.73 42.11
CA LEU A 4 11.16 -18.34 40.84
C LEU A 4 12.09 -17.34 40.12
N SER A 5 12.11 -17.45 38.79
CA SER A 5 12.20 -16.34 37.82
C SER A 5 13.56 -15.59 37.72
N ALA A 6 14.04 -15.15 36.56
CA ALA A 6 13.34 -14.76 35.35
C ALA A 6 14.23 -14.97 34.11
N ILE A 7 13.68 -15.63 33.08
CA ILE A 7 14.20 -15.57 31.72
C ILE A 7 13.72 -14.23 31.15
N ILE A 8 14.58 -13.22 31.16
CA ILE A 8 14.32 -11.96 30.46
C ILE A 8 14.64 -12.20 28.99
N LEU A 9 13.62 -12.64 28.25
CA LEU A 9 13.65 -12.69 26.80
C LEU A 9 13.44 -11.26 26.29
N PHE A 10 14.54 -10.54 26.08
CA PHE A 10 14.52 -9.20 25.49
C PHE A 10 14.23 -9.36 23.99
N MET A 11 12.96 -9.57 23.63
CA MET A 11 12.49 -9.47 22.25
C MET A 11 12.61 -8.01 21.84
N LEU A 12 13.75 -7.65 21.24
CA LEU A 12 13.89 -6.45 20.43
C LEU A 12 12.96 -6.64 19.21
N SER A 13 11.69 -6.31 19.36
CA SER A 13 10.82 -6.10 18.22
C SER A 13 11.38 -4.89 17.48
N SER A 14 12.15 -5.17 16.42
CA SER A 14 12.42 -4.19 15.39
C SER A 14 11.06 -3.66 14.94
N ILE A 15 10.73 -2.44 15.37
CA ILE A 15 9.57 -1.68 14.94
C ILE A 15 9.82 -1.39 13.46
N SER A 16 9.51 -2.37 12.60
CA SER A 16 9.35 -2.12 11.18
C SER A 16 8.14 -1.22 11.10
N ALA A 17 8.36 0.09 10.99
CA ALA A 17 7.31 1.03 10.66
C ALA A 17 6.60 0.47 9.42
N ALA A 18 5.38 -0.03 9.59
CA ALA A 18 4.63 -0.66 8.53
C ALA A 18 4.47 0.38 7.41
N LYS A 19 5.17 0.16 6.29
CA LYS A 19 5.04 1.02 5.12
C LYS A 19 3.71 0.68 4.46
N GLU A 20 2.91 1.71 4.21
CA GLU A 20 1.71 1.62 3.39
C GLU A 20 2.13 1.44 1.93
N ILE A 21 2.25 0.17 1.51
CA ILE A 21 2.68 -0.21 0.17
C ILE A 21 1.46 -0.60 -0.66
N ILE A 22 1.35 -0.02 -1.85
CA ILE A 22 0.38 -0.43 -2.87
C ILE A 22 1.10 -1.24 -3.92
N ILE A 23 0.52 -2.38 -4.28
CA ILE A 23 1.02 -3.27 -5.32
C ILE A 23 -0.01 -3.26 -6.46
N VAL A 24 0.42 -2.83 -7.64
CA VAL A 24 -0.42 -2.70 -8.83
C VAL A 24 -0.01 -3.75 -9.86
N THR A 25 -0.98 -4.56 -10.29
CA THR A 25 -0.79 -5.57 -11.33
C THR A 25 -1.87 -5.48 -12.41
N ASP A 26 -1.66 -6.15 -13.54
CA ASP A 26 -2.74 -6.48 -14.46
C ASP A 26 -3.60 -7.64 -13.92
N VAL A 27 -4.65 -8.01 -14.65
CA VAL A 27 -5.54 -9.14 -14.35
C VAL A 27 -4.85 -10.51 -14.39
N HIS A 28 -3.65 -10.60 -14.98
CA HIS A 28 -2.83 -11.82 -15.03
C HIS A 28 -1.79 -11.87 -13.90
N GLY A 29 -1.71 -10.82 -13.07
CA GLY A 29 -0.74 -10.70 -11.98
C GLY A 29 0.62 -10.12 -12.39
N SER A 30 0.76 -9.61 -13.62
CA SER A 30 1.99 -8.95 -14.07
C SER A 30 2.09 -7.55 -13.42
N PRO A 31 3.26 -7.15 -12.88
CA PRO A 31 3.41 -5.84 -12.26
C PRO A 31 3.28 -4.71 -13.28
N ILE A 32 2.60 -3.62 -12.90
CA ILE A 32 2.45 -2.43 -13.74
C ILE A 32 3.35 -1.31 -13.20
N ALA A 33 4.38 -0.97 -13.96
CA ALA A 33 5.28 0.14 -13.64
C ALA A 33 4.70 1.50 -14.06
N GLU A 34 5.12 2.55 -13.35
CA GLU A 34 4.75 3.94 -13.63
C GLU A 34 3.23 4.19 -13.66
N ALA A 35 2.46 3.39 -12.93
CA ALA A 35 1.06 3.67 -12.65
C ALA A 35 0.98 4.83 -11.65
N ALA A 36 0.17 5.83 -11.95
CA ALA A 36 -0.10 6.94 -11.05
C ALA A 36 -1.03 6.48 -9.93
N VAL A 37 -0.60 6.65 -8.70
CA VAL A 37 -1.32 6.26 -7.48
C VAL A 37 -1.65 7.51 -6.69
N THR A 38 -2.93 7.82 -6.55
CA THR A 38 -3.44 9.00 -5.86
C THR A 38 -4.17 8.56 -4.60
N ALA A 39 -3.63 8.94 -3.45
CA ALA A 39 -4.26 8.68 -2.16
C ALA A 39 -5.27 9.78 -1.79
N MET A 40 -6.44 9.38 -1.29
CA MET A 40 -7.58 10.26 -1.10
C MET A 40 -8.21 10.08 0.28
N SER A 41 -8.62 11.20 0.86
CA SER A 41 -9.43 11.32 2.07
C SER A 41 -10.72 12.08 1.74
N TYR A 42 -11.64 12.23 2.70
CA TYR A 42 -12.87 13.01 2.49
C TYR A 42 -12.63 14.47 2.07
N SER A 43 -11.49 15.05 2.44
CA SER A 43 -11.25 16.49 2.29
C SER A 43 -10.09 16.83 1.37
N ILE A 44 -9.22 15.87 1.04
CA ILE A 44 -7.96 16.12 0.32
C ILE A 44 -7.62 14.91 -0.56
N ASN A 45 -7.23 15.22 -1.80
CA ASN A 45 -6.51 14.32 -2.68
C ASN A 45 -5.02 14.67 -2.65
N MET A 46 -4.16 13.67 -2.48
CA MET A 46 -2.72 13.87 -2.49
C MET A 46 -2.16 13.97 -3.90
N LYS A 47 -0.93 14.46 -4.01
CA LYS A 47 -0.18 14.30 -5.26
C LYS A 47 0.06 12.82 -5.53
N SER A 48 -0.01 12.45 -6.80
CA SER A 48 0.25 11.09 -7.22
C SER A 48 1.69 10.69 -6.91
N VAL A 49 1.85 9.44 -6.48
CA VAL A 49 3.13 8.72 -6.48
C VAL A 49 3.08 7.68 -7.60
N TYR A 50 4.24 7.22 -8.06
CA TYR A 50 4.30 6.31 -9.21
C TYR A 50 4.83 4.96 -8.78
N THR A 51 4.27 3.89 -9.34
CA THR A 51 4.77 2.53 -9.10
C THR A 51 6.15 2.33 -9.72
N ASN A 52 6.99 1.55 -9.05
CA ASN A 52 8.29 1.14 -9.56
C ASN A 52 8.18 -0.04 -10.55
N ALA A 53 9.32 -0.56 -11.03
CA ALA A 53 9.37 -1.71 -11.94
C ALA A 53 8.74 -3.01 -11.40
N LYS A 54 8.53 -3.11 -10.08
CA LYS A 54 7.84 -4.24 -9.42
C LYS A 54 6.34 -3.97 -9.22
N GLY A 55 5.82 -2.85 -9.70
CA GLY A 55 4.44 -2.44 -9.48
C GLY A 55 4.18 -1.86 -8.08
N GLU A 56 5.23 -1.52 -7.33
CA GLU A 56 5.09 -1.05 -5.94
C GLU A 56 5.09 0.48 -5.86
N ALA A 57 4.13 1.06 -5.15
CA ALA A 57 4.11 2.46 -4.75
C ALA A 57 4.09 2.57 -3.23
N VAL A 58 4.99 3.36 -2.65
CA VAL A 58 5.06 3.58 -1.20
C VAL A 58 4.40 4.91 -0.85
N LEU A 59 3.34 4.87 -0.06
CA LEU A 59 2.73 6.07 0.49
C LEU A 59 3.55 6.61 1.67
N LYS A 60 3.57 7.93 1.83
CA LYS A 60 4.10 8.55 3.04
C LYS A 60 3.05 8.39 4.14
N SER A 61 3.45 7.85 5.29
CA SER A 61 2.60 7.38 6.39
C SER A 61 1.87 8.48 7.19
N ASN A 62 1.57 9.63 6.58
CA ASN A 62 0.98 10.79 7.25
C ASN A 62 -0.37 11.23 6.65
N ILE A 63 -1.03 10.34 5.91
CA ILE A 63 -2.35 10.61 5.32
C ILE A 63 -3.42 10.37 6.38
N GLN A 64 -3.77 11.41 7.12
CA GLN A 64 -4.85 11.31 8.08
C GLN A 64 -6.17 10.99 7.37
N GLY A 65 -6.85 9.95 7.81
CA GLY A 65 -8.15 9.57 7.26
C GLY A 65 -8.10 9.13 5.81
N LEU A 66 -7.03 8.42 5.40
CA LEU A 66 -7.00 7.71 4.12
C LEU A 66 -8.25 6.84 3.95
N LYS A 67 -8.96 7.02 2.84
CA LYS A 67 -10.21 6.31 2.54
C LYS A 67 -10.17 5.58 1.22
N TRP A 68 -9.57 6.21 0.21
CA TRP A 68 -9.54 5.64 -1.13
C TRP A 68 -8.19 5.80 -1.80
N ILE A 69 -7.94 4.93 -2.77
CA ILE A 69 -6.82 5.00 -3.69
C ILE A 69 -7.41 5.01 -5.10
N SER A 70 -7.00 5.99 -5.90
CA SER A 70 -7.17 5.95 -7.35
C SER A 70 -5.87 5.50 -8.00
N VAL A 71 -5.96 4.57 -8.95
CA VAL A 71 -4.81 4.09 -9.73
C VAL A 71 -5.12 4.26 -11.21
N GLU A 72 -4.20 4.89 -11.93
CA GLU A 72 -4.34 5.22 -13.34
C GLU A 72 -3.06 4.86 -14.10
N LYS A 73 -3.22 4.26 -15.27
CA LYS A 73 -2.13 4.00 -16.22
C LYS A 73 -2.71 4.05 -17.62
N GLU A 74 -1.98 4.66 -18.55
CA GLU A 74 -2.36 4.66 -19.97
C GLU A 74 -2.55 3.23 -20.47
N GLU A 75 -3.53 3.01 -21.36
CA GLU A 75 -3.97 1.69 -21.85
C GLU A 75 -4.71 0.81 -20.84
N TYR A 76 -4.95 1.29 -19.61
CA TYR A 76 -5.72 0.58 -18.59
C TYR A 76 -6.93 1.39 -18.11
N GLU A 77 -7.99 0.67 -17.78
CA GLU A 77 -9.14 1.23 -17.09
C GLU A 77 -8.71 1.71 -15.69
N PRO A 78 -9.08 2.93 -15.28
CA PRO A 78 -8.73 3.44 -13.97
C PRO A 78 -9.44 2.65 -12.87
N SER A 79 -8.76 2.46 -11.74
CA SER A 79 -9.31 1.73 -10.60
C SER A 79 -9.42 2.63 -9.37
N HIS A 80 -10.55 2.52 -8.66
CA HIS A 80 -10.81 3.26 -7.44
C HIS A 80 -11.19 2.29 -6.32
N VAL A 81 -10.33 2.18 -5.31
CA VAL A 81 -10.46 1.18 -4.24
C VAL A 81 -10.58 1.84 -2.88
N GLN A 82 -11.45 1.30 -2.03
CA GLN A 82 -11.54 1.71 -0.63
C GLN A 82 -10.47 1.00 0.20
N VAL A 83 -9.79 1.75 1.07
CA VAL A 83 -8.76 1.21 1.97
C VAL A 83 -9.45 0.59 3.19
N SER A 84 -9.21 -0.71 3.43
CA SER A 84 -9.73 -1.48 4.57
C SER A 84 -8.78 -1.51 5.77
N GLY A 85 -7.54 -1.04 5.62
CA GLY A 85 -6.51 -1.02 6.66
C GLY A 85 -5.53 -2.20 6.63
N GLU A 86 -5.74 -3.18 5.73
CA GLU A 86 -4.78 -4.25 5.48
C GLU A 86 -3.71 -3.81 4.47
N TRP A 87 -2.45 -4.18 4.74
CA TRP A 87 -1.30 -3.82 3.92
C TRP A 87 -0.41 -5.04 3.65
N PRO A 88 0.19 -5.17 2.45
CA PRO A 88 0.08 -4.25 1.32
C PRO A 88 -1.31 -4.26 0.67
N LEU A 89 -1.69 -3.14 0.05
CA LEU A 89 -2.94 -3.03 -0.69
C LEU A 89 -2.71 -3.48 -2.13
N TYR A 90 -3.46 -4.47 -2.59
CA TYR A 90 -3.38 -4.97 -3.96
C TYR A 90 -4.45 -4.32 -4.83
N VAL A 91 -4.04 -3.82 -6.00
CA VAL A 91 -4.93 -3.21 -6.99
C VAL A 91 -4.67 -3.84 -8.35
N GLN A 92 -5.71 -4.34 -8.99
CA GLN A 92 -5.63 -4.87 -10.35
C GLN A 92 -6.21 -3.87 -11.35
N LEU A 93 -5.52 -3.67 -12.46
CA LEU A 93 -6.00 -2.90 -13.59
C LEU A 93 -6.35 -3.81 -14.77
N GLN A 94 -7.41 -3.47 -15.48
CA GLN A 94 -7.82 -4.14 -16.70
C GLN A 94 -7.42 -3.29 -17.91
N LYS A 95 -6.90 -3.90 -18.98
CA LYS A 95 -6.59 -3.16 -20.21
C LYS A 95 -7.87 -2.62 -20.86
N GLN A 96 -7.76 -1.42 -21.42
CA GLN A 96 -8.77 -0.84 -22.29
C GLN A 96 -8.83 -1.65 -23.60
N ILE A 97 -10.03 -1.88 -24.11
CA ILE A 97 -10.28 -2.66 -25.34
C ILE A 97 -10.29 -1.73 -26.54
#